data_AF-A0A355I8F5-F1
#
_entry.id   AF-A0A355I8F5-F1
#
_cell.length_a   1.000
_cell.length_b   1.000
_cell.length_c   1.000
_cell.angle_alpha   90.00
_cell.angle_beta   90.00
_cell.angle_gamma   90.00
#
_symmetry.space_group_name_H-M   'P 1'
#
loop_
_entity.id
_entity.type
_entity.pdbx_description
1 polymer ?
#
loop_
_entity_poly.entity_id
_entity_poly.type
_entity_poly.pdbx_seq_one_letter_code
_entity_poly.pdbx_strand_id
1 'polypeptide(L)'
;GYLYLREAVMMAVENPEAVNGITKKMYPDIALRYNTTTHRVERSMRFAIEKAWSNGQLDALNKYFGFAVDERKGKPTNACFIAKIADQIRLGWEA
;
A
#
# COMPACT_ATOMS: atom_id res chain seq x y z
N GLY A 1 5.04 10.21 -0.56
CA GLY A 1 4.28 8.99 -0.27
C GLY A 1 4.22 8.05 -1.45
N TYR A 2 3.82 8.54 -2.62
CA TYR A 2 3.65 7.74 -3.83
C TYR A 2 4.88 6.88 -4.21
N LEU A 3 6.08 7.47 -4.28
CA LEU A 3 7.30 6.72 -4.61
C LEU A 3 7.56 5.54 -3.66
N TYR A 4 7.36 5.76 -2.36
CA TYR A 4 7.52 4.70 -1.37
C TYR A 4 6.46 3.62 -1.54
N LEU A 5 5.20 3.99 -1.75
CA LEU A 5 4.11 3.03 -2.02
C LEU A 5 4.39 2.19 -3.25
N ARG A 6 4.85 2.81 -4.34
CA ARG A 6 5.24 2.11 -5.57
C ARG A 6 6.35 1.10 -5.28
N GLU A 7 7.40 1.49 -4.57
CA GLU A 7 8.48 0.58 -4.20
C GLU A 7 7.97 -0.59 -3.34
N ALA A 8 7.17 -0.31 -2.32
CA ALA A 8 6.60 -1.33 -1.44
C ALA A 8 5.69 -2.32 -2.19
N VAL A 9 4.90 -1.83 -3.15
CA VAL A 9 4.08 -2.67 -4.03
C VAL A 9 4.97 -3.57 -4.89
N MET A 10 6.03 -3.04 -5.52
CA MET A 10 6.94 -3.86 -6.32
C MET A 10 7.60 -4.95 -5.46
N MET A 11 8.09 -4.60 -4.27
CA MET A 11 8.65 -5.58 -3.32
C MET A 11 7.63 -6.67 -2.94
N ALA A 12 6.36 -6.31 -2.73
CA ALA A 12 5.30 -7.24 -2.39
C ALA A 12 4.84 -8.11 -3.57
N VAL A 13 4.93 -7.60 -4.81
CA VAL A 13 4.66 -8.38 -6.03
C VAL A 13 5.75 -9.44 -6.22
N GLU A 14 7.01 -9.07 -6.03
CA GLU A 14 8.15 -10.00 -6.13
C GLU A 14 8.15 -11.02 -4.99
N ASN A 15 7.87 -10.57 -3.76
CA ASN A 15 7.80 -11.42 -2.58
C ASN A 15 6.61 -11.04 -1.68
N PRO A 16 5.50 -11.79 -1.73
CA PRO A 16 4.29 -11.50 -0.94
C PRO A 16 4.53 -11.48 0.57
N GLU A 17 5.47 -12.30 1.07
CA GLU A 17 5.79 -12.37 2.49
C GLU A 17 6.47 -11.10 3.01
N ALA A 18 6.97 -10.24 2.13
CA ALA A 18 7.61 -8.97 2.51
C ALA A 18 6.68 -8.06 3.31
N VAL A 19 5.37 -8.14 3.07
CA VAL A 19 4.36 -7.35 3.80
C VAL A 19 4.27 -7.75 5.28
N ASN A 20 4.53 -9.02 5.63
CA ASN A 20 4.56 -9.47 7.04
C ASN A 20 5.69 -8.80 7.83
N GLY A 21 6.78 -8.44 7.14
CA GLY A 21 7.94 -7.75 7.69
C GLY A 21 7.90 -6.23 7.54
N ILE A 22 6.74 -5.60 7.32
CA ILE A 22 6.69 -4.21 6.83
C ILE A 22 7.44 -3.20 7.72
N THR A 23 7.30 -3.30 9.05
CA THR A 23 7.92 -2.35 9.99
C THR A 23 9.40 -2.62 10.24
N LYS A 24 9.84 -3.88 10.12
CA LYS A 24 11.19 -4.33 10.49
C LYS A 24 12.13 -4.58 9.30
N LYS A 25 11.59 -4.72 8.09
CA LYS A 25 12.36 -4.94 6.85
C LYS A 25 11.99 -3.94 5.76
N MET A 26 10.74 -3.97 5.28
CA MET A 26 10.35 -3.17 4.10
C MET A 26 10.54 -1.66 4.31
N TYR A 27 10.04 -1.09 5.42
CA TYR A 27 10.23 0.33 5.68
C TYR A 27 11.71 0.71 5.89
N PRO A 28 12.52 -0.02 6.67
CA PRO A 28 13.97 0.19 6.72
C PRO A 28 14.65 0.14 5.34
N ASP A 29 14.32 -0.84 4.50
CA ASP A 29 14.94 -1.01 3.18
C ASP A 29 14.61 0.17 2.24
N ILE A 30 13.35 0.61 2.24
CA ILE A 30 12.93 1.80 1.50
C ILE A 30 13.60 3.05 2.10
N ALA A 31 13.69 3.15 3.42
CA ALA A 31 14.31 4.30 4.07
C ALA A 31 15.78 4.43 3.68
N LEU A 32 16.51 3.31 3.61
CA LEU A 32 17.90 3.27 3.16
C LEU A 32 18.03 3.70 1.70
N ARG A 33 17.21 3.15 0.79
CA ARG A 33 17.24 3.47 -0.65
C ARG A 33 16.97 4.94 -0.94
N TYR A 34 16.06 5.56 -0.20
CA TYR A 34 15.65 6.95 -0.41
C TYR A 34 16.32 7.93 0.56
N ASN A 35 17.38 7.51 1.26
CA ASN A 35 18.13 8.31 2.23
C ASN A 35 17.21 9.08 3.21
N THR A 36 16.30 8.35 3.86
CA THR A 36 15.28 8.90 4.76
C THR A 36 15.12 8.01 5.99
N THR A 37 14.11 8.24 6.82
CA THR A 37 13.85 7.43 8.02
C THR A 37 12.64 6.53 7.86
N THR A 38 12.66 5.37 8.52
CA THR A 38 11.56 4.40 8.57
C THR A 38 10.22 5.06 8.93
N HIS A 39 10.22 5.97 9.92
CA HIS A 39 9.03 6.70 10.32
C HIS A 39 8.53 7.66 9.23
N ARG A 40 9.43 8.34 8.49
CA ARG A 40 9.05 9.20 7.36
C ARG A 40 8.47 8.39 6.21
N VAL A 41 9.01 7.21 5.93
CA VAL A 41 8.48 6.29 4.92
C VAL A 41 7.04 5.91 5.25
N GLU A 42 6.83 5.35 6.44
CA GLU A 42 5.53 4.91 6.94
C GLU A 42 4.51 6.06 6.93
N ARG A 43 4.84 7.21 7.55
CA ARG A 43 3.96 8.38 7.62
C ARG A 43 3.60 8.91 6.23
N SER A 44 4.58 8.96 5.32
CA SER A 44 4.36 9.44 3.95
C SER A 44 3.46 8.52 3.13
N MET A 45 3.56 7.20 3.33
CA MET A 45 2.63 6.24 2.71
C MET A 45 1.23 6.40 3.29
N ARG A 46 1.10 6.44 4.62
CA ARG A 46 -0.20 6.63 5.29
C ARG A 46 -0.92 7.88 4.82
N PHE A 47 -0.20 9.00 4.71
CA PHE A 47 -0.76 10.26 4.25
C PHE A 47 -1.18 10.22 2.77
N ALA A 48 -0.43 9.52 1.93
CA ALA A 48 -0.80 9.35 0.52
C ALA A 48 -2.07 8.49 0.36
N ILE A 49 -2.19 7.39 1.13
CA ILE A 49 -3.41 6.58 1.16
C ILE A 49 -4.59 7.41 1.70
N GLU A 50 -4.38 8.18 2.76
CA GLU A 50 -5.41 9.06 3.32
C GLU A 50 -5.94 10.06 2.32
N LYS A 51 -5.03 10.77 1.65
CA LYS A 51 -5.40 11.76 0.64
C LYS A 51 -6.14 11.10 -0.52
N ALA A 52 -5.72 9.92 -0.96
CA ALA A 52 -6.43 9.16 -1.99
C ALA A 52 -7.84 8.75 -1.52
N TRP A 53 -7.97 8.35 -0.26
CA TRP A 53 -9.24 7.93 0.34
C TRP A 53 -10.22 9.09 0.55
N SER A 54 -9.73 10.25 0.99
CA SER A 54 -10.55 11.44 1.23
C SER A 54 -10.89 12.21 -0.05
N ASN A 55 -10.04 12.16 -1.08
CA ASN A 55 -10.27 12.87 -2.34
C ASN A 55 -10.88 12.01 -3.45
N GLY A 56 -10.86 10.67 -3.29
CA GLY A 56 -11.36 9.75 -4.30
C GLY A 56 -12.88 9.67 -4.32
N GLN A 57 -13.46 9.51 -5.52
CA GLN A 57 -14.77 8.88 -5.64
C GLN A 57 -14.63 7.46 -5.09
N LEU A 58 -15.15 7.23 -3.88
CA LEU A 58 -15.07 5.94 -3.18
C LEU A 58 -15.47 4.77 -4.10
N ASP A 59 -16.38 5.01 -5.04
CA ASP A 59 -16.81 4.06 -6.07
C ASP A 59 -15.67 3.57 -6.97
N ALA A 60 -14.76 4.44 -7.38
CA ALA A 60 -13.60 4.05 -8.19
C ALA A 60 -12.66 3.17 -7.36
N LEU A 61 -12.37 3.57 -6.12
CA LEU A 61 -11.54 2.76 -5.21
C LEU A 61 -12.20 1.41 -4.92
N ASN A 62 -13.49 1.38 -4.60
CA ASN A 62 -14.25 0.15 -4.37
C ASN A 62 -14.26 -0.77 -5.59
N LYS A 63 -14.32 -0.21 -6.81
CA LYS A 63 -14.19 -0.99 -8.05
C LYS A 63 -12.80 -1.63 -8.19
N TYR A 64 -11.73 -0.95 -7.78
CA TYR A 64 -10.36 -1.48 -7.89
C TYR A 64 -9.94 -2.39 -6.72
N PHE A 65 -10.46 -2.18 -5.51
CA PHE A 65 -10.10 -2.95 -4.31
C PHE A 65 -11.11 -4.07 -3.96
N GLY A 66 -12.21 -4.15 -4.72
CA GLY A 66 -13.39 -4.96 -4.44
C GLY A 66 -14.14 -4.47 -3.19
N PHE A 67 -15.37 -4.95 -2.99
CA PHE A 67 -16.24 -4.74 -1.80
C PHE A 67 -15.57 -5.10 -0.45
N ALA A 68 -14.29 -5.47 -0.44
CA ALA A 68 -13.51 -5.79 0.74
C ALA A 68 -12.98 -4.56 1.49
N VAL A 69 -13.20 -3.33 1.00
CA VAL A 69 -13.13 -2.15 1.86
C VAL A 69 -14.49 -1.93 2.48
N ASP A 70 -14.77 -2.75 3.49
CA ASP A 70 -15.94 -2.62 4.34
C ASP A 70 -16.03 -1.17 4.83
N GLU A 71 -17.07 -0.45 4.39
CA GLU A 71 -17.35 0.94 4.80
C GLU A 71 -17.42 1.07 6.33
N ARG A 72 -17.67 -0.03 7.05
CA ARG A 72 -17.68 -0.09 8.52
C ARG A 72 -16.28 -0.26 9.15
N LYS A 73 -15.27 -0.72 8.40
CA LYS A 73 -13.89 -0.95 8.89
C LYS A 73 -12.94 0.24 8.70
N GLY A 74 -13.36 1.26 7.94
CA GLY A 74 -12.59 2.48 7.74
C GLY A 74 -11.38 2.32 6.82
N LYS A 75 -10.61 3.41 6.72
CA LYS A 75 -9.44 3.58 5.82
C LYS A 75 -8.47 2.38 5.90
N PRO A 76 -7.98 1.86 4.75
CA PRO A 76 -7.03 0.75 4.73
C PRO A 76 -5.68 1.14 5.37
N THR A 77 -5.08 0.18 6.08
CA THR A 77 -3.70 0.31 6.57
C THR A 77 -2.71 0.21 5.41
N ASN A 78 -1.49 0.73 5.57
CA ASN A 78 -0.45 0.64 4.53
C ASN A 78 -0.22 -0.81 4.09
N ALA A 79 -0.12 -1.75 5.03
CA ALA A 79 0.11 -3.16 4.74
C ALA A 79 -1.06 -3.78 3.95
N CYS A 80 -2.31 -3.53 4.37
CA CYS A 80 -3.49 -4.03 3.67
C CYS A 80 -3.58 -3.45 2.25
N PHE A 81 -3.30 -2.17 2.09
CA PHE A 81 -3.30 -1.49 0.80
C PHE A 81 -2.25 -2.07 -0.15
N ILE A 82 -1.01 -2.21 0.31
CA ILE A 82 0.10 -2.77 -0.46
C ILE A 82 -0.19 -4.22 -0.87
N ALA A 83 -0.62 -5.06 0.07
CA ALA A 83 -0.94 -6.47 -0.18
C ALA A 83 -2.05 -6.61 -1.23
N LYS A 84 -3.13 -5.84 -1.12
CA LYS A 84 -4.24 -5.89 -2.08
C LYS A 84 -3.81 -5.50 -3.49
N ILE A 85 -3.05 -4.42 -3.64
CA ILE A 85 -2.53 -4.04 -4.97
C ILE A 85 -1.60 -5.12 -5.53
N ALA A 86 -0.69 -5.65 -4.69
CA ALA A 86 0.24 -6.68 -5.12
C ALA A 86 -0.49 -7.96 -5.56
N ASP A 87 -1.51 -8.40 -4.82
CA ASP A 87 -2.31 -9.56 -5.17
C ASP A 87 -3.11 -9.36 -6.47
N GLN A 88 -3.69 -8.17 -6.68
CA GLN A 88 -4.37 -7.85 -7.93
C GLN A 88 -3.43 -7.94 -9.14
N ILE A 89 -2.20 -7.43 -9.01
CA ILE A 89 -1.19 -7.52 -10.07
C ILE A 89 -0.80 -8.98 -10.34
N ARG A 90 -0.62 -9.78 -9.27
CA ARG A 90 -0.16 -11.19 -9.37
C ARG A 90 -1.21 -12.13 -9.94
N LEU A 91 -2.48 -11.94 -9.57
CA LEU A 91 -3.58 -12.77 -10.06
C LEU A 91 -3.98 -12.45 -11.51
N GLY A 92 -3.38 -11.41 -12.10
CA GLY A 92 -3.81 -10.86 -13.37
C GLY A 92 -5.06 -10.02 -13.16
N TRP A 93 -5.07 -8.82 -13.74
CA TRP A 93 -6.30 -8.04 -13.84
C TRP A 93 -7.30 -8.86 -14.67
N GLU A 94 -8.26 -9.53 -14.05
CA GLU A 94 -9.49 -9.90 -14.75
C GLU A 94 -10.24 -8.59 -15.00
N ALA A 95 -10.04 -8.03 -16.19
CA ALA A 95 -10.72 -6.87 -16.73
C ALA A 95 -12.13 -7.23 -17.20
#